data_AF-A0A357SZI1-F1
#
_entry.id   AF-A0A357SZI1-F1
#
_cell.length_a   1.000
_cell.length_b   1.000
_cell.length_c   1.000
_cell.angle_alpha   90.00
_cell.angle_beta   90.00
_cell.angle_gamma   90.00
#
_symmetry.space_group_name_H-M   'P 1'
#
loop_
_entity.id
_entity.type
_entity.pdbx_description
1 polymer ?
#
loop_
_entity_poly.entity_id
_entity_poly.type
_entity_poly.pdbx_seq_one_letter_code
_entity_poly.pdbx_strand_id
1 'polypeptide(L)' 'MKITEILHPNLIKMTLNASSKEEVIKELADLLEENGFLLNKDEYINEVFHREALGSTGVGML' A
#
# COMPACT_ATOMS: atom_id res chain seq x y z
N MET A 1 7.18 -17.84 8.58
CA MET A 1 6.07 -17.29 7.79
C MET A 1 6.55 -17.17 6.35
N LYS A 2 5.86 -17.77 5.38
CA LYS A 2 6.24 -17.63 3.98
C LYS A 2 5.45 -16.47 3.39
N ILE A 3 6.09 -15.57 2.64
CA ILE A 3 5.40 -14.41 2.05
C ILE A 3 4.25 -14.83 1.13
N THR A 4 4.39 -15.98 0.49
CA THR A 4 3.37 -16.60 -0.37
C THR A 4 2.10 -17.01 0.38
N GLU A 5 2.13 -17.08 1.72
CA GLU A 5 0.95 -17.39 2.54
C GLU A 5 0.06 -16.16 2.77
N ILE A 6 0.59 -14.95 2.52
CA ILE A 6 -0.12 -13.67 2.72
C ILE A 6 -0.29 -12.85 1.43
N LEU A 7 0.40 -13.22 0.35
CA LEU A 7 0.23 -12.61 -0.95
C LEU A 7 -1.00 -13.20 -1.65
N HIS A 8 -1.92 -12.33 -2.05
CA HIS A 8 -3.09 -12.70 -2.83
C HIS A 8 -2.91 -12.20 -4.27
N PRO A 9 -3.14 -13.04 -5.30
CA PRO A 9 -3.01 -12.63 -6.70
C PRO A 9 -3.83 -11.38 -7.06
N ASN A 10 -4.99 -11.20 -6.43
CA ASN A 10 -5.86 -10.05 -6.66
C ASN A 10 -5.32 -8.74 -6.07
N LEU A 11 -4.28 -8.81 -5.22
CA LEU A 11 -3.57 -7.65 -4.67
C LEU A 11 -2.28 -7.34 -5.44
N ILE A 12 -2.06 -7.97 -6.60
CA ILE A 12 -0.91 -7.71 -7.47
C ILE A 12 -1.34 -6.78 -8.59
N LYS A 13 -0.78 -5.57 -8.60
CA LYS A 13 -1.02 -4.56 -9.62
C LYS A 13 0.26 -4.30 -10.40
N MET A 14 0.30 -4.77 -11.64
CA MET A 14 1.49 -4.69 -12.51
C MET A 14 1.72 -3.29 -13.09
N THR A 15 0.66 -2.50 -13.21
CA THR A 15 0.69 -1.14 -13.76
C THR A 15 0.04 -0.19 -12.78
N LEU A 16 0.79 0.79 -12.31
CA LEU A 16 0.30 1.91 -11.51
C LEU A 16 0.01 3.11 -12.41
N ASN A 17 -1.03 3.86 -12.09
CA ASN A 17 -1.34 5.12 -12.76
C ASN A 17 -0.79 6.33 -11.98
N ALA A 18 -0.48 6.14 -10.70
CA ALA A 18 0.06 7.16 -9.82
C ALA A 18 1.42 7.71 -10.26
N SER A 19 1.63 9.01 -10.01
CA SER A 19 2.83 9.78 -10.34
C SER A 19 3.54 10.35 -9.12
N SER A 20 2.93 10.25 -7.94
CA SER A 20 3.50 10.69 -6.65
C SER A 20 3.42 9.59 -5.60
N LYS A 21 4.21 9.73 -4.53
CA LYS A 21 4.20 8.79 -3.39
C LYS A 21 2.80 8.69 -2.78
N GLU A 22 2.16 9.84 -2.63
CA GLU A 22 0.82 9.98 -2.05
C GLU A 22 -0.23 9.29 -2.92
N GLU A 23 -0.14 9.45 -4.24
CA GLU A 23 -1.01 8.76 -5.20
C GLU A 23 -0.79 7.25 -5.17
N VAL A 24 0.46 6.77 -5.10
CA VAL A 24 0.75 5.33 -5.03
C VAL A 24 0.17 4.71 -3.77
N ILE A 25 0.34 5.35 -2.60
CA ILE A 25 -0.22 4.85 -1.33
C ILE A 25 -1.74 4.74 -1.41
N LYS A 26 -2.41 5.75 -1.97
CA LYS A 26 -3.87 5.74 -2.16
C LYS A 26 -4.31 4.66 -3.15
N GLU A 27 -3.64 4.56 -4.30
CA GLU A 27 -3.95 3.57 -5.35
C GLU A 27 -3.80 2.13 -4.83
N LEU A 28 -2.82 1.87 -3.96
CA LEU A 28 -2.65 0.56 -3.32
C LEU A 28 -3.65 0.33 -2.18
N ALA A 29 -4.04 1.37 -1.44
CA ALA A 29 -5.09 1.27 -0.42
C ALA A 29 -6.46 1.00 -1.05
N ASP A 30 -6.77 1.60 -2.20
CA ASP A 30 -7.97 1.31 -2.98
C ASP A 30 -7.99 -0.17 -3.40
N LEU A 31 -6.86 -0.72 -3.87
CA LEU A 31 -6.75 -2.14 -4.22
C LEU A 31 -7.06 -3.07 -3.03
N LEU A 32 -6.62 -2.69 -1.82
CA LEU A 32 -6.92 -3.44 -0.59
C LEU A 32 -8.41 -3.33 -0.22
N GLU A 33 -9.00 -2.13 -0.31
CA GLU A 33 -10.42 -1.89 -0.03
C GLU A 33 -11.32 -2.66 -1.00
N GLU A 34 -11.05 -2.58 -2.30
CA GLU A 34 -11.79 -3.30 -3.36
C GLU A 34 -11.79 -4.82 -3.14
N ASN A 35 -10.75 -5.36 -2.51
CA ASN A 35 -10.62 -6.79 -2.20
C ASN A 35 -11.04 -7.14 -0.76
N GLY A 36 -11.56 -6.18 0.03
CA GLY A 36 -12.07 -6.43 1.38
C GLY A 36 -10.99 -6.63 2.45
N PHE A 37 -9.77 -6.15 2.23
CA PHE A 37 -8.65 -6.26 3.16
C PHE A 37 -8.54 -5.10 4.17
N LEU A 38 -9.40 -4.08 4.03
CA LEU A 38 -9.44 -2.93 4.94
C LEU A 38 -10.77 -2.87 5.68
N LEU A 39 -10.70 -2.63 7.00
CA LEU A 39 -11.87 -2.28 7.79
C LEU A 39 -12.23 -0.80 7.64
N ASN A 40 -11.20 0.05 7.50
CA ASN A 40 -11.33 1.49 7.29
C ASN A 40 -10.15 1.98 6.45
N LYS A 41 -10.42 2.45 5.23
CA LYS A 41 -9.38 2.91 4.30
C LYS A 41 -8.71 4.20 4.75
N ASP A 42 -9.49 5.16 5.25
CA ASP A 42 -8.96 6.47 5.66
C ASP A 42 -8.01 6.33 6.85
N GLU A 43 -8.38 5.50 7.83
CA GLU A 43 -7.52 5.18 8.97
C GLU A 43 -6.24 4.49 8.53
N TYR A 44 -6.34 3.49 7.65
CA TYR A 44 -5.16 2.81 7.08
C TYR A 44 -4.21 3.79 6.37
N ILE A 45 -4.74 4.65 5.50
CA ILE A 45 -3.95 5.63 4.76
C ILE A 45 -3.27 6.61 5.73
N ASN A 46 -3.99 7.10 6.75
CA ASN A 46 -3.44 8.00 7.75
C ASN A 46 -2.26 7.36 8.51
N GLU A 47 -2.39 6.09 8.91
CA GLU A 47 -1.33 5.37 9.62
C GLU A 47 -0.12 5.08 8.71
N VAL A 48 -0.35 4.77 7.43
CA VAL A 48 0.74 4.60 6.45
C VAL A 48 1.53 5.90 6.30
N PHE A 49 0.85 7.04 6.15
CA PHE A 49 1.52 8.34 6.07
C PHE A 49 2.21 8.72 7.38
N HIS A 50 1.60 8.42 8.53
CA HIS A 50 2.24 8.60 9.83
C HIS A 50 3.57 7.84 9.90
N ARG A 51 3.58 6.57 9.49
CA ARG A 51 4.79 5.74 9.47
C ARG A 51 5.84 6.27 8.49
N GLU A 52 5.43 6.70 7.30
CA GLU A 52 6.34 7.25 6.28
C GLU A 52 6.98 8.56 6.76
N ALA A 53 6.24 9.40 7.52
CA ALA A 53 6.75 10.64 8.09
C ALA A 53 7.83 10.42 9.17
N LEU A 54 7.84 9.26 9.84
CA LEU A 54 8.91 8.89 10.78
C LEU A 54 10.25 8.62 10.08
N GLY A 55 10.23 8.40 8.76
CA GLY A 55 11.40 8.15 7.94
C GLY A 55 11.05 7.26 6.75
N SER A 56 11.80 7.46 5.66
CA SER A 56 11.63 6.73 4.41
C SER A 56 11.51 5.22 4.63
N THR A 57 10.51 4.61 3.99
CA THR A 57 10.33 3.15 3.95
C THR A 57 11.08 2.49 2.79
N GLY A 58 11.82 3.27 1.97
CA GLY A 58 12.65 2.74 0.90
C GLY A 58 13.80 1.87 1.42
N VAL A 59 13.83 0.60 1.01
CA VAL A 59 14.87 -0.39 1.37
C VAL A 59 15.95 -0.59 0.30
N GLY A 60 15.95 0.26 -0.74
CA GLY A 60 16.80 0.15 -1.93
C GLY A 60 17.25 1.51 -2.46
N MET A 61 17.97 1.51 -3.59
CA MET A 61 18.82 2.62 -4.06
C MET A 61 18.14 4.00 -4.02
N LEU A 62 18.76 4.87 -3.20
CA LEU A 62 18.56 6.32 -3.10
C LEU A 62 18.90 7.04 -4.41
#